data_AF-A0A916R9D5-F1
#
_entry.id   AF-A0A916R9D5-F1
#
_cell.length_a   1.000
_cell.length_b   1.000
_cell.length_c   1.000
_cell.angle_alpha   90.00
_cell.angle_beta   90.00
_cell.angle_gamma   90.00
#
_symmetry.space_group_name_H-M   'P 1'
#
loop_
_entity.id
_entity.type
_entity.pdbx_description
1 polymer ?
#
loop_
_entity_poly.entity_id
_entity_poly.type
_entity_poly.pdbx_seq_one_letter_code
_entity_poly.pdbx_strand_id
1 'polypeptide(L)'
;MADIKAANEALKEQLSAGELGRDEDLAFHDAISHASGNEYFGHLLNEIRKPIVGTVALGLELARDRSSALRTRVVEEHNWIISAISIQDSEGAATYMRYHLFQARAGLVDVHHLNREN
;
A
#
# COMPACT_ATOMS: atom_id res chain seq x y z
N MET A 1 -4.44 12.31 10.67
CA MET A 1 -4.17 11.10 11.50
C MET A 1 -5.40 10.21 11.63
N ALA A 2 -6.58 10.75 11.97
CA ALA A 2 -7.83 9.96 12.03
C ALA A 2 -8.10 9.24 10.70
N ASP A 3 -8.03 9.95 9.57
CA ASP A 3 -8.29 9.39 8.25
C ASP A 3 -7.27 8.31 7.84
N ILE A 4 -5.99 8.52 8.18
CA ILE A 4 -4.91 7.54 7.93
C ILE A 4 -5.22 6.22 8.65
N LYS A 5 -5.62 6.29 9.92
CA LYS A 5 -5.96 5.10 10.72
C LYS A 5 -7.24 4.43 10.20
N ALA A 6 -8.26 5.21 9.87
CA ALA A 6 -9.51 4.69 9.33
C ALA A 6 -9.31 3.94 8.01
N ALA A 7 -8.50 4.50 7.09
CA ALA A 7 -8.18 3.83 5.83
C ALA A 7 -7.43 2.50 6.04
N ASN A 8 -6.49 2.45 6.99
CA ASN A 8 -5.77 1.20 7.30
C ASN A 8 -6.66 0.12 7.94
N GLU A 9 -7.60 0.50 8.81
CA GLU A 9 -8.56 -0.47 9.35
C GLU A 9 -9.51 -0.98 8.26
N ALA A 10 -10.00 -0.11 7.37
CA ALA A 10 -10.81 -0.54 6.23
C ALA A 10 -10.04 -1.52 5.32
N LEU A 11 -8.75 -1.23 5.06
CA LEU A 11 -7.88 -2.13 4.30
C LEU A 11 -7.77 -3.50 4.97
N LYS A 12 -7.53 -3.52 6.28
CA LYS A 12 -7.43 -4.75 7.05
C LYS A 12 -8.73 -5.57 7.01
N GLU A 13 -9.89 -4.91 7.04
CA GLU A 13 -11.20 -5.57 6.89
C GLU A 13 -11.33 -6.24 5.51
N GLN A 14 -11.03 -5.53 4.42
CA GLN A 14 -11.08 -6.10 3.07
C GLN A 14 -10.12 -7.29 2.91
N LEU A 15 -8.89 -7.15 3.36
CA LEU A 15 -7.88 -8.21 3.28
C LEU A 15 -8.27 -9.45 4.11
N SER A 16 -8.96 -9.24 5.25
CA SER A 16 -9.49 -10.34 6.08
C SER A 16 -10.66 -11.05 5.41
N ALA A 17 -11.45 -10.34 4.60
CA ALA A 17 -12.53 -10.90 3.78
C ALA A 17 -12.02 -11.64 2.53
N GLY A 18 -10.72 -11.62 2.25
CA GLY A 18 -10.12 -12.21 1.06
C GLY A 18 -10.20 -11.31 -0.18
N GLU A 19 -10.63 -10.06 0.00
CA GLU A 19 -10.60 -9.05 -1.04
C GLU A 19 -9.22 -8.39 -1.12
N LEU A 20 -9.00 -7.65 -2.21
CA LEU A 20 -7.71 -7.05 -2.52
C LEU A 20 -7.42 -5.77 -1.73
N GLY A 21 -8.45 -5.11 -1.18
CA GLY A 21 -8.29 -3.88 -0.38
C GLY A 21 -7.70 -2.70 -1.15
N ARG A 22 -7.88 -2.68 -2.48
CA ARG A 22 -7.21 -1.75 -3.37
C ARG A 22 -7.58 -0.29 -3.09
N ASP A 23 -8.87 -0.02 -2.96
CA ASP A 23 -9.35 1.35 -2.80
C ASP A 23 -9.00 1.90 -1.42
N GLU A 24 -8.89 1.02 -0.43
CA GLU A 24 -8.47 1.33 0.94
C GLU A 24 -6.97 1.60 1.04
N ASP A 25 -6.13 0.83 0.34
CA ASP A 25 -4.70 1.11 0.18
C ASP A 25 -4.46 2.47 -0.48
N LEU A 26 -5.27 2.78 -1.50
CA LEU A 26 -5.26 4.09 -2.12
C LEU A 26 -5.71 5.18 -1.12
N ALA A 27 -6.83 5.00 -0.42
CA ALA A 27 -7.29 5.96 0.58
C ALA A 27 -6.24 6.24 1.67
N PHE A 28 -5.46 5.22 2.06
CA PHE A 28 -4.37 5.35 3.03
C PHE A 28 -3.27 6.29 2.55
N HIS A 29 -2.77 6.10 1.33
CA HIS A 29 -1.74 6.96 0.77
C HIS A 29 -2.22 8.40 0.54
N ASP A 30 -3.48 8.58 0.12
CA ASP A 30 -4.07 9.91 -0.06
C ASP A 30 -4.19 10.65 1.28
N ALA A 31 -4.60 9.95 2.33
CA ALA A 31 -4.70 10.51 3.69
C ALA A 31 -3.33 10.95 4.23
N ILE A 32 -2.26 10.18 3.97
CA ILE A 32 -0.88 10.59 4.33
C ILE A 32 -0.46 11.82 3.53
N SER A 33 -0.74 11.82 2.23
CA SER A 33 -0.39 12.93 1.35
C SER A 33 -1.05 14.23 1.79
N HIS A 34 -2.35 14.19 2.09
CA HIS A 34 -3.08 15.34 2.62
C HIS A 34 -2.54 15.79 3.98
N ALA A 35 -2.22 14.85 4.88
CA ALA A 35 -1.66 15.16 6.19
C ALA A 35 -0.25 15.77 6.15
N SER A 36 0.48 15.64 5.04
CA SER A 36 1.80 16.28 4.87
C SER A 36 1.72 17.80 4.72
N GLY A 37 0.54 18.35 4.44
CA GLY A 37 0.35 19.78 4.15
C GLY A 37 0.92 20.23 2.80
N ASN A 38 1.43 19.31 1.98
CA ASN A 38 1.97 19.60 0.66
C ASN A 38 0.95 19.25 -0.42
N GLU A 39 0.21 20.26 -0.89
CA GLU A 39 -0.82 20.12 -1.93
C GLU A 39 -0.29 19.54 -3.25
N TYR A 40 0.98 19.82 -3.60
CA TYR A 40 1.62 19.29 -4.80
C TYR A 40 1.86 17.79 -4.71
N PHE A 41 2.07 17.26 -3.50
CA PHE A 41 2.31 15.84 -3.31
C PHE A 41 1.06 15.02 -3.64
N GLY A 42 -0.14 15.52 -3.28
CA GLY A 42 -1.41 14.90 -3.67
C GLY A 42 -1.59 14.84 -5.19
N HIS A 43 -1.32 15.95 -5.88
CA HIS A 43 -1.38 16.02 -7.34
C HIS A 43 -0.38 15.08 -8.01
N LEU A 44 0.87 15.06 -7.55
CA LEU A 44 1.90 14.16 -8.06
C LEU A 44 1.52 12.69 -7.85
N LEU A 45 1.05 12.34 -6.65
CA LEU A 45 0.63 10.98 -6.32
C LEU A 45 -0.51 10.51 -7.24
N ASN A 46 -1.48 11.38 -7.51
CA ASN A 46 -2.61 11.11 -8.41
C ASN A 46 -2.16 10.91 -9.87
N GLU A 47 -1.19 11.68 -10.35
CA GLU A 47 -0.66 11.53 -11.72
C GLU A 47 0.17 10.27 -11.89
N ILE A 48 1.01 9.91 -10.91
CA ILE A 48 1.78 8.65 -10.93
C ILE A 48 0.85 7.45 -10.72
N ARG A 49 -0.26 7.61 -9.99
CA ARG A 49 -1.25 6.55 -9.79
C ARG A 49 -1.81 6.01 -11.07
N LYS A 50 -2.20 6.84 -12.04
CA LYS A 50 -2.87 6.38 -13.27
C LYS A 50 -2.15 5.21 -13.97
N PRO A 51 -0.82 5.27 -14.24
CA PRO A 51 -0.08 4.13 -14.80
C PRO A 51 0.25 3.01 -13.80
N ILE A 52 0.45 3.33 -12.51
CA ILE A 52 0.76 2.33 -11.46
C ILE A 52 -0.45 1.46 -11.14
N VAL A 53 -1.63 2.08 -11.07
CA VAL A 53 -2.93 1.44 -10.80
C VAL A 53 -3.13 0.27 -11.76
N GLY A 54 -2.92 0.42 -13.06
CA GLY A 54 -3.06 -0.71 -14.01
C GLY A 54 -2.12 -1.88 -13.71
N THR A 55 -0.86 -1.61 -13.37
CA THR A 55 0.16 -2.64 -13.13
C THR A 55 -0.01 -3.31 -11.76
N VAL A 56 -0.33 -2.53 -10.73
CA VAL A 56 -0.59 -3.00 -9.36
C VAL A 56 -1.91 -3.75 -9.29
N ALA A 57 -2.94 -3.36 -10.06
CA ALA A 57 -4.20 -4.11 -10.16
C ALA A 57 -3.96 -5.52 -10.68
N LEU A 58 -3.23 -5.66 -11.79
CA LEU A 58 -2.86 -6.94 -12.36
C LEU A 58 -2.05 -7.79 -11.37
N GLY A 59 -1.10 -7.18 -10.65
CA GLY A 59 -0.33 -7.86 -9.60
C GLY A 59 -1.16 -8.35 -8.43
N LEU A 60 -2.07 -7.51 -7.93
CA LEU A 60 -3.00 -7.83 -6.85
C LEU A 60 -3.97 -8.93 -7.28
N GLU A 61 -4.52 -8.86 -8.48
CA GLU A 61 -5.43 -9.87 -9.03
C GLU A 61 -4.72 -11.22 -9.20
N LEU A 62 -3.48 -11.22 -9.68
CA LEU A 62 -2.62 -12.43 -9.75
C LEU A 62 -2.16 -12.92 -8.36
N ALA A 63 -2.17 -12.05 -7.35
CA ALA A 63 -1.87 -12.38 -5.96
C ALA A 63 -3.11 -12.69 -5.12
N ARG A 64 -4.32 -12.66 -5.70
CA ARG A 64 -5.60 -12.89 -4.99
C ARG A 64 -5.64 -14.28 -4.33
N ASP A 65 -5.03 -15.27 -4.97
CA ASP A 65 -4.86 -16.64 -4.46
C ASP A 65 -3.62 -16.84 -3.56
N ARG A 66 -2.82 -15.79 -3.28
CA ARG A 66 -1.68 -15.94 -2.36
C ARG A 66 -2.13 -16.06 -0.90
N SER A 67 -1.23 -16.71 -0.14
CA SER A 67 -1.33 -17.01 1.28
C SER A 67 -1.69 -15.79 2.13
N SER A 68 -2.49 -16.01 3.19
CA SER A 68 -2.86 -14.98 4.16
C SER A 68 -1.66 -14.24 4.75
N ALA A 69 -0.46 -14.84 4.73
CA ALA A 69 0.78 -14.21 5.20
C ALA A 69 1.13 -12.93 4.43
N LEU A 70 0.87 -12.86 3.11
CA LEU A 70 1.14 -11.64 2.34
C LEU A 70 0.17 -10.52 2.73
N ARG A 71 -1.11 -10.86 2.95
CA ARG A 71 -2.14 -9.90 3.38
C ARG A 71 -1.84 -9.35 4.77
N THR A 72 -1.46 -10.22 5.72
CA THR A 72 -1.05 -9.80 7.07
C THR A 72 0.15 -8.85 7.01
N ARG A 73 1.13 -9.15 6.17
CA ARG A 73 2.34 -8.33 6.04
C ARG A 73 2.07 -6.90 5.57
N VAL A 74 1.18 -6.70 4.58
CA VAL A 74 0.83 -5.34 4.10
C VAL A 74 0.26 -4.49 5.22
N VAL A 75 -0.63 -5.07 6.04
CA VAL A 75 -1.21 -4.38 7.21
C VAL A 75 -0.14 -4.03 8.25
N GLU A 76 0.84 -4.93 8.48
CA GLU A 76 1.98 -4.65 9.38
C GLU A 76 2.84 -3.50 8.88
N GLU A 77 3.15 -3.48 7.57
CA GLU A 77 3.91 -2.40 6.94
C GLU A 77 3.22 -1.04 7.10
N HIS A 78 1.90 -0.98 6.91
CA HIS A 78 1.12 0.23 7.16
C HIS A 78 1.14 0.66 8.62
N ASN A 79 1.05 -0.29 9.56
CA ASN A 79 1.13 0.01 10.99
C ASN A 79 2.49 0.62 11.38
N TRP A 80 3.60 0.18 10.77
CA TRP A 80 4.91 0.81 10.99
C TRP A 80 4.95 2.26 10.49
N ILE A 81 4.38 2.53 9.31
CA ILE A 81 4.26 3.89 8.76
C ILE A 81 3.43 4.76 9.69
N ILE A 82 2.25 4.30 10.12
CA ILE A 82 1.37 5.01 11.06
C ILE A 82 2.12 5.32 12.35
N SER A 83 2.85 4.34 12.89
CA SER A 83 3.58 4.48 14.15
C SER A 83 4.63 5.58 14.04
N ALA A 84 5.44 5.58 12.97
CA ALA A 84 6.43 6.62 12.74
C ALA A 84 5.80 8.02 12.57
N ILE A 85 4.72 8.14 11.77
CA ILE A 85 4.01 9.41 11.60
C ILE A 85 3.42 9.90 12.95
N SER A 86 2.92 8.98 13.79
CA SER A 86 2.29 9.34 15.07
C SER A 86 3.25 9.97 16.08
N ILE A 87 4.52 9.61 16.01
CA ILE A 87 5.59 10.19 16.84
C ILE A 87 6.36 11.30 16.12
N GLN A 88 5.86 11.76 14.97
CA GLN A 88 6.47 12.77 14.11
C GLN A 88 7.88 12.40 13.60
N ASP A 89 8.17 11.11 13.48
CA ASP A 89 9.42 10.60 12.90
C ASP A 89 9.30 10.55 11.36
N SER A 90 9.66 11.66 10.72
CA SER A 90 9.62 11.79 9.26
C SER A 90 10.57 10.86 8.53
N GLU A 91 11.76 10.57 9.09
CA GLU A 91 12.76 9.71 8.47
C GLU A 91 12.34 8.23 8.55
N GLY A 92 11.83 7.81 9.71
CA GLY A 92 11.23 6.49 9.89
C GLY A 92 10.04 6.28 8.97
N ALA A 93 9.11 7.24 8.89
CA ALA A 93 7.95 7.15 8.01
C ALA A 93 8.37 6.99 6.54
N ALA A 94 9.35 7.77 6.08
CA ALA A 94 9.88 7.66 4.73
C ALA A 94 10.58 6.31 4.48
N THR A 95 11.28 5.78 5.47
CA THR A 95 11.97 4.49 5.38
C THR A 95 10.97 3.34 5.27
N TYR A 96 9.94 3.31 6.12
CA TYR A 96 8.90 2.30 6.05
C TYR A 96 8.09 2.38 4.75
N MET A 97 7.78 3.58 4.26
CA MET A 97 7.11 3.75 2.96
C MET A 97 7.95 3.20 1.81
N ARG A 98 9.26 3.48 1.77
CA ARG A 98 10.17 2.91 0.75
C ARG A 98 10.19 1.39 0.80
N TYR A 99 10.27 0.82 2.01
CA TYR A 99 10.26 -0.62 2.20
C TYR A 99 8.95 -1.24 1.68
N HIS A 100 7.80 -0.67 2.04
CA HIS A 100 6.49 -1.09 1.57
C HIS A 100 6.40 -1.10 0.02
N LEU A 101 6.78 0.00 -0.62
CA LEU A 101 6.80 0.09 -2.10
C LEU A 101 7.75 -0.93 -2.74
N PHE A 102 8.88 -1.23 -2.10
CA PHE A 102 9.80 -2.26 -2.57
C PHE A 102 9.17 -3.66 -2.47
N GLN A 103 8.45 -3.97 -1.40
CA GLN A 103 7.74 -5.25 -1.26
C GLN A 103 6.61 -5.40 -2.27
N ALA A 104 5.84 -4.33 -2.51
CA ALA A 104 4.81 -4.31 -3.55
C ALA A 104 5.41 -4.60 -4.94
N ARG A 105 6.57 -3.99 -5.25
CA ARG A 105 7.31 -4.27 -6.50
C ARG A 105 7.85 -5.69 -6.56
N ALA A 106 8.42 -6.21 -5.47
CA ALA A 106 8.95 -7.58 -5.44
C ALA A 106 7.82 -8.60 -5.69
N GLY A 107 6.65 -8.39 -5.09
CA GLY A 107 5.46 -9.21 -5.34
C GLY A 107 5.06 -9.25 -6.81
N LEU A 108 5.09 -8.12 -7.52
CA LEU A 108 4.84 -8.04 -8.96
C LEU A 108 5.85 -8.84 -9.80
N VAL A 109 7.13 -8.75 -9.45
CA VAL A 109 8.20 -9.44 -10.18
C VAL A 109 8.13 -10.95 -9.95
N ASP A 110 7.88 -11.39 -8.72
CA ASP A 110 7.70 -12.81 -8.39
C ASP A 110 6.52 -13.42 -9.14
N VAL A 111 5.42 -12.67 -9.31
CA VAL A 111 4.28 -13.07 -10.14
C VAL A 111 4.71 -13.27 -11.61
N HIS A 112 5.55 -12.38 -12.13
CA HIS A 112 6.01 -12.45 -13.51
C HIS A 112 6.99 -13.61 -13.78
N HIS A 113 7.75 -14.06 -12.77
CA HIS A 113 8.65 -15.21 -12.90
C HIS A 113 7.91 -16.55 -12.88
N LEU A 114 6.91 -16.73 -12.02
CA LEU A 114 6.13 -17.97 -11.93
C LEU A 114 5.27 -18.22 -13.19
N ASN A 115 4.80 -17.16 -13.86
CA ASN A 115 4.02 -17.28 -15.09
C ASN A 115 4.84 -17.61 -16.35
N ARG A 116 6.19 -17.65 -16.27
CA ARG A 116 7.05 -18.03 -17.41
C ARG A 116 7.41 -19.51 -17.44
N GLU A 117 7.03 -20.27 -16.42
CA GLU A 117 7.33 -21.71 -16.29
C GLU A 117 6.12 -22.62 -16.57
N ASN A 118 4.99 -22.05 -17.02
CA ASN A 118 3.82 -22.77 -17.57
C ASN A 118 3.65 -22.46 -19.06
#